data_AF-A0A448YI82-F1
#
_entry.id   AF-A0A448YI82-F1
#
_cell.length_a   1.000
_cell.length_b   1.000
_cell.length_c   1.000
_cell.angle_alpha   90.00
_cell.angle_beta   90.00
_cell.angle_gamma   90.00
#
_symmetry.space_group_name_H-M   'P 1'
#
loop_
_entity.id
_entity.type
_entity.pdbx_description
1 polymer ?
#
loop_
_entity_poly.entity_id
_entity_poly.type
_entity_poly.pdbx_seq_one_letter_code
_entity_poly.pdbx_strand_id
1 'polypeptide(L)'
;MYRVENYGFEIGFKVTDCLVYERNVKEGVNMKLSDSLEIMKFICRDVWKVFYGKQMDNLRTNHIGTFVLIENSFKPLVHFSTGKGEADTVRKAAPYLQFPCGLIRGILASLGVDSVVKAELNGKFPSVSFNVQTS
;
A
#
# COMPACT_ATOMS: atom_id res chain seq x y z
N MET A 1 -4.59 10.32 16.54
CA MET A 1 -3.41 10.21 15.65
C MET A 1 -3.81 9.48 14.36
N TYR A 2 -4.75 10.05 13.58
CA TYR A 2 -5.33 9.42 12.37
C TYR A 2 -5.37 10.35 11.15
N ARG A 3 -4.88 11.60 11.27
CA ARG A 3 -5.04 12.60 10.20
C ARG A 3 -4.33 12.20 8.90
N VAL A 4 -3.10 11.69 9.01
CA VAL A 4 -2.30 11.29 7.83
C VAL A 4 -2.89 10.05 7.15
N GLU A 5 -3.35 9.09 7.94
CA GLU A 5 -4.05 7.90 7.41
C GLU A 5 -5.34 8.31 6.71
N ASN A 6 -6.15 9.20 7.30
CA ASN A 6 -7.37 9.71 6.65
C ASN A 6 -7.07 10.42 5.32
N TYR A 7 -5.98 11.20 5.22
CA TYR A 7 -5.58 11.78 3.93
C TYR A 7 -5.24 10.70 2.91
N GLY A 8 -4.50 9.67 3.33
CA GLY A 8 -4.25 8.50 2.49
C GLY A 8 -5.54 7.84 2.03
N PHE A 9 -6.49 7.63 2.94
CA PHE A 9 -7.80 7.04 2.65
C PHE A 9 -8.59 7.85 1.63
N GLU A 10 -8.77 9.14 1.85
CA GLU A 10 -9.51 10.02 0.95
C GLU A 10 -8.89 10.07 -0.45
N ILE A 11 -7.56 10.09 -0.51
CA ILE A 11 -6.83 10.05 -1.79
C ILE A 11 -7.06 8.69 -2.46
N GLY A 12 -6.83 7.59 -1.75
CA GLY A 12 -7.01 6.23 -2.28
C GLY A 12 -8.41 6.00 -2.81
N PHE A 13 -9.42 6.43 -2.06
CA PHE A 13 -10.82 6.30 -2.47
C PHE A 13 -11.09 7.06 -3.77
N LYS A 14 -10.70 8.34 -3.85
CA LYS A 14 -11.03 9.19 -5.01
C LYS A 14 -10.25 8.86 -6.28
N VAL A 15 -9.03 8.35 -6.18
CA VAL A 15 -8.20 8.07 -7.37
C VAL A 15 -8.46 6.69 -7.97
N THR A 16 -9.19 5.81 -7.27
CA THR A 16 -9.36 4.40 -7.66
C THR A 16 -9.93 4.26 -9.06
N ASP A 17 -11.06 4.91 -9.35
CA ASP A 17 -11.70 4.82 -10.67
C ASP A 17 -10.80 5.34 -11.80
N CYS A 18 -10.05 6.42 -11.55
CA CYS A 18 -9.08 6.96 -12.51
C CYS A 18 -7.98 5.94 -12.82
N LEU A 19 -7.43 5.28 -11.80
CA LEU A 19 -6.36 4.28 -11.96
C LEU A 19 -6.87 3.00 -12.63
N VAL A 20 -8.08 2.55 -12.31
CA VAL A 20 -8.72 1.41 -12.98
C VAL A 20 -8.95 1.70 -14.46
N TYR A 21 -9.46 2.90 -14.77
CA TYR A 21 -9.66 3.34 -16.14
C TYR A 21 -8.33 3.41 -16.91
N GLU A 22 -7.31 4.04 -16.33
CA GLU A 22 -5.98 4.14 -16.93
C GLU A 22 -5.38 2.77 -17.25
N ARG A 23 -5.50 1.81 -16.32
CA ARG A 23 -5.06 0.42 -16.53
C ARG A 23 -5.82 -0.24 -17.67
N ASN A 24 -7.15 -0.16 -17.67
CA ASN A 24 -7.99 -0.77 -18.70
C ASN A 24 -7.64 -0.24 -20.11
N VAL A 25 -7.41 1.07 -20.24
CA VAL A 25 -6.96 1.69 -21.50
C VAL A 25 -5.57 1.18 -21.91
N LYS A 26 -4.61 1.13 -20.97
CA LYS A 26 -3.23 0.68 -21.27
C LYS A 26 -3.13 -0.79 -21.66
N GLU A 27 -3.90 -1.65 -21.01
CA GLU A 27 -3.85 -3.10 -21.24
C GLU A 27 -4.86 -3.56 -22.31
N GLY A 28 -5.74 -2.67 -22.79
CA GLY A 28 -6.79 -3.02 -23.75
C GLY A 28 -7.81 -4.02 -23.17
N VAL A 29 -7.97 -4.04 -21.85
CA VAL A 29 -8.85 -4.95 -21.11
C VAL A 29 -9.99 -4.19 -20.47
N ASN A 30 -11.12 -4.87 -20.25
CA ASN A 30 -12.19 -4.36 -19.40
C ASN A 30 -12.17 -5.13 -18.07
N MET A 31 -11.19 -4.83 -17.23
CA MET A 31 -11.05 -5.53 -15.96
C MET A 31 -12.13 -5.09 -14.98
N LYS A 32 -12.84 -6.08 -14.44
CA LYS A 32 -13.67 -5.91 -13.25
C LYS A 32 -12.89 -6.43 -12.05
N LEU A 33 -12.49 -5.53 -11.17
CA LEU A 33 -11.83 -5.89 -9.92
C LEU A 33 -12.88 -6.43 -8.92
N SER A 34 -13.23 -7.70 -9.05
CA SER A 34 -14.29 -8.34 -8.26
C SER A 34 -13.78 -9.28 -7.17
N ASP A 35 -12.53 -9.71 -7.24
CA ASP A 35 -11.91 -10.58 -6.24
C ASP A 35 -10.77 -9.84 -5.52
N SER A 36 -10.66 -10.07 -4.21
CA SER A 36 -9.69 -9.42 -3.34
C SER A 36 -8.25 -9.65 -3.81
N LEU A 37 -7.91 -10.83 -4.36
CA LEU A 37 -6.55 -11.08 -4.85
C LEU A 37 -6.21 -10.19 -6.05
N GLU A 38 -7.14 -9.99 -6.98
CA GLU A 38 -6.93 -9.10 -8.14
C GLU A 38 -6.83 -7.64 -7.71
N ILE A 39 -7.60 -7.22 -6.71
CA ILE A 39 -7.47 -5.89 -6.11
C ILE A 39 -6.08 -5.71 -5.48
N MET A 40 -5.58 -6.71 -4.72
CA MET A 40 -4.24 -6.62 -4.14
C MET A 40 -3.15 -6.56 -5.22
N LYS A 41 -3.28 -7.32 -6.31
CA LYS A 41 -2.34 -7.23 -7.44
C LYS A 41 -2.35 -5.85 -8.09
N PHE A 42 -3.54 -5.28 -8.30
CA PHE A 42 -3.69 -3.91 -8.81
C PHE A 42 -3.01 -2.89 -7.89
N ILE A 43 -3.18 -3.02 -6.58
CA ILE A 43 -2.49 -2.17 -5.59
C ILE A 43 -0.96 -2.33 -5.70
N CYS A 44 -0.45 -3.57 -5.71
CA CYS A 44 0.99 -3.84 -5.79
C CYS A 44 1.65 -3.37 -7.09
N ARG A 45 0.93 -3.39 -8.22
CA ARG A 45 1.50 -3.16 -9.55
C ARG A 45 1.23 -1.77 -10.09
N ASP A 46 -0.03 -1.35 -10.10
CA ASP A 46 -0.47 -0.15 -10.79
C ASP A 46 -0.46 1.05 -9.85
N VAL A 47 -1.15 0.93 -8.71
CA VAL A 47 -1.20 1.98 -7.70
C VAL A 47 0.21 2.30 -7.19
N TRP A 48 0.97 1.27 -6.80
CA TRP A 48 2.32 1.49 -6.30
C TRP A 48 3.25 2.14 -7.32
N LYS A 49 3.08 1.80 -8.61
CA LYS A 49 3.83 2.44 -9.69
C LYS A 49 3.47 3.90 -9.87
N VAL A 50 2.21 4.29 -9.71
CA VAL A 50 1.80 5.70 -9.79
C VAL A 50 2.35 6.50 -8.60
N PHE A 51 2.20 5.98 -7.37
CA PHE A 51 2.60 6.74 -6.18
C PHE A 51 4.10 6.70 -5.88
N TYR A 52 4.78 5.60 -6.22
CA TYR A 52 6.18 5.37 -5.84
C TYR A 52 7.06 4.98 -7.02
N GLY A 53 6.56 4.93 -8.25
CA GLY A 53 7.37 4.67 -9.44
C GLY A 53 8.03 3.28 -9.45
N LYS A 54 7.49 2.30 -8.73
CA LYS A 54 7.89 0.88 -8.80
C LYS A 54 6.72 -0.01 -8.38
N GLN A 55 6.80 -1.30 -8.75
CA GLN A 55 5.90 -2.31 -8.19
C GLN A 55 6.41 -2.74 -6.80
N MET A 56 5.51 -3.28 -5.97
CA MET A 56 5.92 -3.95 -4.73
C MET A 56 6.68 -5.23 -5.03
N ASP A 57 7.53 -5.65 -4.09
CA ASP A 57 8.46 -6.76 -4.28
C ASP A 57 7.80 -8.13 -4.08
N ASN A 58 6.78 -8.22 -3.21
CA ASN A 58 6.07 -9.48 -2.99
C ASN A 58 4.63 -9.26 -2.50
N LEU A 59 3.75 -10.19 -2.85
CA LEU A 59 2.38 -10.30 -2.37
C LEU A 59 2.20 -11.71 -1.82
N ARG A 60 1.92 -11.83 -0.52
CA ARG A 60 1.60 -13.11 0.15
C ARG A 60 0.16 -13.11 0.61
N THR A 61 -0.48 -14.27 0.66
CA THR A 61 -1.84 -14.44 1.19
C THR A 61 -2.00 -15.80 1.85
N ASN A 62 -2.91 -15.89 2.81
CA ASN A 62 -3.39 -17.18 3.36
C ASN A 62 -4.64 -17.71 2.63
N HIS A 63 -5.07 -17.06 1.54
CA HIS A 63 -6.30 -17.35 0.79
C HIS A 63 -7.61 -17.17 1.58
N ILE A 64 -7.55 -16.62 2.80
CA ILE A 64 -8.70 -16.39 3.69
C ILE A 64 -8.62 -14.95 4.21
N GLY A 65 -8.70 -13.98 3.29
CA GLY A 65 -8.82 -12.56 3.61
C GLY A 65 -7.58 -11.88 4.21
N THR A 66 -6.47 -12.59 4.45
CA THR A 66 -5.22 -12.00 4.93
C THR A 66 -4.19 -11.90 3.81
N PHE A 67 -3.61 -10.71 3.66
CA PHE A 67 -2.57 -10.40 2.69
C PHE A 67 -1.40 -9.69 3.34
N VAL A 68 -0.20 -9.92 2.82
CA VAL A 68 1.03 -9.22 3.22
C VAL A 68 1.69 -8.68 1.97
N LEU A 69 1.73 -7.36 1.84
CA LEU A 69 2.37 -6.66 0.74
C LEU A 69 3.76 -6.21 1.19
N ILE A 70 4.80 -6.68 0.51
CA ILE A 70 6.19 -6.47 0.94
C ILE A 70 6.88 -5.52 -0.01
N GLU A 71 7.58 -4.55 0.58
CA GLU A 71 8.45 -3.63 -0.09
C GLU A 71 9.84 -3.71 0.59
N ASN A 72 10.89 -3.97 -0.19
CA ASN A 72 12.24 -4.17 0.33
C ASN A 72 13.11 -2.90 0.39
N SER A 73 12.73 -1.83 -0.31
CA SER A 73 13.44 -0.56 -0.42
C SER A 73 12.48 0.64 -0.54
N PHE A 74 11.77 0.98 0.55
CA PHE A 74 10.58 1.83 0.45
C PHE A 74 11.01 3.26 0.13
N LYS A 75 10.76 3.70 -1.12
CA LYS A 75 11.34 4.93 -1.68
C LYS A 75 11.22 6.17 -0.79
N PRO A 76 10.09 6.47 -0.13
CA PRO A 76 10.00 7.64 0.74
C PRO A 76 11.00 7.64 1.90
N LEU A 77 11.52 6.46 2.28
CA LEU A 77 12.38 6.27 3.44
C LEU A 77 13.82 5.91 3.06
N VAL A 78 14.18 5.77 1.78
CA VAL A 78 15.53 5.30 1.38
C VAL A 78 16.69 6.18 1.85
N HIS A 79 16.43 7.47 2.08
CA HIS A 79 17.43 8.43 2.55
C HIS A 79 17.23 8.84 4.01
N PHE A 80 16.26 8.24 4.71
CA PHE A 80 16.06 8.51 6.12
C PHE A 80 17.21 7.92 6.92
N SER A 81 17.80 8.74 7.76
CA SER A 81 18.84 8.33 8.70
C SER A 81 18.81 9.24 9.91
N THR A 82 19.31 8.74 11.02
CA THR A 82 19.49 9.51 12.24
C THR A 82 20.88 9.25 12.79
N GLY A 83 21.47 10.24 13.48
CA GLY A 83 22.76 10.06 14.15
C GLY A 83 22.72 9.08 15.34
N LYS A 84 21.54 8.53 15.69
CA LYS A 84 21.34 7.60 16.81
C LYS A 84 21.20 6.15 16.37
N GLY A 85 21.47 5.84 15.10
CA GLY A 85 21.43 4.48 14.55
C GLY A 85 20.06 4.06 14.02
N GLU A 86 19.99 2.83 13.49
CA GLU A 86 18.83 2.32 12.75
C GLU A 86 17.56 2.23 13.59
N ALA A 87 17.65 1.83 14.86
CA ALA A 87 16.48 1.72 15.74
C ALA A 87 15.75 3.06 15.95
N ASP A 88 16.51 4.17 16.11
CA ASP A 88 15.90 5.51 16.22
C ASP A 88 15.34 5.98 14.87
N THR A 89 16.00 5.66 13.76
CA THR A 89 15.52 5.92 12.40
C THR A 89 14.18 5.23 12.17
N VAL A 90 14.08 3.93 12.48
CA VAL A 90 12.85 3.14 12.35
C VAL A 90 11.72 3.75 13.17
N ARG A 91 11.97 4.07 14.45
CA ARG A 91 10.97 4.68 15.34
C ARG A 91 10.44 6.01 14.80
N LYS A 92 11.31 6.85 14.23
CA LYS A 92 10.92 8.15 13.67
C LYS A 92 10.30 8.05 12.27
N ALA A 93 10.60 7.01 11.52
CA ALA A 93 10.05 6.75 10.20
C ALA A 93 8.65 6.11 10.26
N ALA A 94 8.31 5.37 11.33
CA ALA A 94 7.05 4.65 11.45
C ALA A 94 5.78 5.49 11.17
N PRO A 95 5.65 6.76 11.62
CA PRO A 95 4.47 7.58 11.33
C PRO A 95 4.24 7.85 9.83
N TYR A 96 5.28 7.81 9.01
CA TYR A 96 5.17 8.04 7.56
C TYR A 96 4.50 6.87 6.83
N LEU A 97 4.38 5.70 7.47
CA LEU A 97 3.65 4.56 6.93
C LEU A 97 2.12 4.70 7.08
N GLN A 98 1.65 5.69 7.85
CA GLN A 98 0.21 5.94 8.00
C GLN A 98 -0.45 6.32 6.67
N PHE A 99 0.23 7.11 5.85
CA PHE A 99 -0.27 7.51 4.53
C PHE A 99 -0.51 6.31 3.61
N PRO A 100 0.49 5.43 3.33
CA PRO A 100 0.27 4.26 2.49
C PRO A 100 -0.75 3.28 3.08
N CYS A 101 -0.85 3.14 4.41
CA CYS A 101 -1.94 2.35 5.03
C CYS A 101 -3.31 2.89 4.63
N GLY A 102 -3.51 4.20 4.77
CA GLY A 102 -4.75 4.86 4.38
C GLY A 102 -5.02 4.72 2.88
N LEU A 103 -3.99 4.93 2.05
CA LEU A 103 -4.09 4.77 0.60
C LEU A 103 -4.62 3.40 0.20
N ILE A 104 -4.03 2.32 0.73
CA ILE A 104 -4.45 0.94 0.48
C ILE A 104 -5.90 0.74 0.94
N ARG A 105 -6.23 1.20 2.15
CA ARG A 105 -7.58 1.06 2.72
C ARG A 105 -8.64 1.84 1.93
N GLY A 106 -8.31 3.02 1.43
CA GLY A 106 -9.19 3.85 0.61
C GLY A 106 -9.53 3.22 -0.73
N ILE A 107 -8.52 2.59 -1.36
CA ILE A 107 -8.71 1.87 -2.62
C ILE A 107 -9.62 0.65 -2.40
N LEU A 108 -9.35 -0.13 -1.36
CA LEU A 108 -10.18 -1.30 -1.01
C LEU A 108 -11.63 -0.87 -0.75
N ALA A 109 -11.85 0.19 0.03
CA ALA A 109 -13.18 0.71 0.32
C ALA A 109 -13.91 1.22 -0.94
N SER A 110 -13.21 1.89 -1.87
CA SER A 110 -13.80 2.32 -3.14
C SER A 110 -14.26 1.15 -4.03
N LEU A 111 -13.66 -0.03 -3.84
CA LEU A 111 -14.00 -1.26 -4.54
C LEU A 111 -14.94 -2.15 -3.72
N GLY A 112 -15.51 -1.63 -2.63
CA GLY A 112 -16.48 -2.34 -1.79
C GLY A 112 -15.88 -3.38 -0.85
N VAL A 113 -14.57 -3.31 -0.57
CA VAL A 113 -13.87 -4.22 0.35
C VAL A 113 -13.51 -3.50 1.65
N ASP A 114 -14.18 -3.88 2.73
CA ASP A 114 -13.82 -3.42 4.08
C ASP A 114 -12.53 -4.09 4.54
N SER A 115 -11.63 -3.30 5.13
CA SER A 115 -10.32 -3.79 5.52
C SER A 115 -9.65 -3.02 6.66
N VAL A 116 -8.73 -3.71 7.33
CA VAL A 116 -7.77 -3.13 8.26
C VAL A 116 -6.38 -3.27 7.68
N VAL A 117 -5.63 -2.16 7.61
CA VAL A 117 -4.27 -2.12 7.10
C VAL A 117 -3.32 -1.66 8.21
N LYS A 118 -2.28 -2.46 8.46
CA LYS A 118 -1.19 -2.13 9.40
C LYS A 118 0.13 -2.26 8.68
N ALA A 119 1.07 -1.36 8.97
CA ALA A 119 2.40 -1.40 8.39
C ALA A 119 3.47 -1.47 9.46
N GLU A 120 4.55 -2.17 9.14
CA GLU A 120 5.72 -2.30 10.00
C GLU A 120 7.00 -2.16 9.18
N LEU A 121 7.99 -1.49 9.76
CA LEU A 121 9.36 -1.49 9.24
C LEU A 121 10.03 -2.78 9.68
N ASN A 122 10.48 -3.57 8.72
CA ASN A 122 11.16 -4.82 8.98
C ASN A 122 12.61 -4.55 9.46
N GLY A 123 13.27 -5.54 10.05
CA GLY A 123 14.63 -5.44 10.60
C GLY A 123 15.77 -5.15 9.61
N LYS A 124 15.44 -4.74 8.38
CA LYS A 124 16.36 -4.21 7.37
C LYS A 124 15.77 -2.92 6.83
N PHE A 125 16.10 -1.79 7.44
CA PHE A 125 15.63 -0.49 6.95
C PHE A 125 16.12 -0.24 5.49
N PRO A 126 15.29 0.25 4.56
CA PRO A 126 13.92 0.75 4.69
C PRO A 126 12.83 -0.24 4.21
N SER A 127 12.96 -1.54 4.50
CA SER A 127 11.94 -2.54 4.13
C SER A 127 10.68 -2.39 4.98
N VAL A 128 9.52 -2.46 4.33
CA VAL A 128 8.19 -2.33 4.93
C VAL A 128 7.32 -3.53 4.55
N SER A 129 6.51 -4.00 5.50
CA SER A 129 5.41 -4.92 5.25
C SER A 129 4.08 -4.24 5.55
N PHE A 130 3.12 -4.34 4.62
CA PHE A 130 1.73 -3.92 4.81
C PHE A 130 0.86 -5.16 5.01
N ASN A 131 0.41 -5.37 6.24
CA ASN A 131 -0.52 -6.42 6.61
C ASN A 131 -1.95 -5.92 6.37
N VAL A 132 -2.67 -6.59 5.48
CA VAL A 132 -4.05 -6.24 5.10
C VAL A 132 -4.97 -7.40 5.48
N GLN A 133 -6.00 -7.09 6.25
CA GLN A 133 -7.06 -8.04 6.61
C GLN A 133 -8.38 -7.52 6.04
N THR A 134 -8.99 -8.28 5.12
CA THR A 134 -10.30 -7.99 4.54
C THR A 134 -11.39 -8.69 5.34
N SER A 135 -12.57 -8.06 5.45
CA SER A 135 -13.76 -8.64 6.10
C SER A 135 -14.75 -9.20 5.09
#